data_AF-A6JUD6-F1
#
_entry.id   AF-A6JUD6-F1
#
_cell.length_a   1.000
_cell.length_b   1.000
_cell.length_c   1.000
_cell.angle_alpha   90.00
_cell.angle_beta   90.00
_cell.angle_gamma   90.00
#
_symmetry.space_group_name_H-M   'P 1'
#
loop_
_entity.id
_entity.type
_entity.pdbx_description
1 polymer ?
#
loop_
_entity_poly.entity_id
_entity_poly.type
_entity_poly.pdbx_seq_one_letter_code
_entity_poly.pdbx_strand_id
1 'polypeptide(L)'
;MPEQQTDDFLGMTESWFSSVSRDSLELFRGISNQPFPELHCAALKVFTAIANQPWAQKLMFNSPGFVEFVMDRSVEHDKTSKDAKYELVKALANSKTVAEIFGNSNYLRLRTYLSEGPYYVKPVATTAVEGAD
;
A
#
# COMPACT_ATOMS: atom_id res chain seq x y z
N MET A 1 23.79 21.22 3.18
CA MET A 1 24.57 19.95 3.08
C MET A 1 23.74 18.72 3.48
N PRO A 2 22.96 18.70 4.59
CA PRO A 2 22.14 17.54 4.94
C PRO A 2 21.00 17.25 3.93
N GLU A 3 20.37 18.31 3.41
CA GLU A 3 19.29 18.20 2.42
C GLU A 3 19.80 17.58 1.11
N GLN A 4 20.95 18.02 0.62
CA GLN A 4 21.55 17.49 -0.61
C GLN A 4 21.94 16.01 -0.51
N GLN A 5 22.46 15.56 0.64
CA GLN A 5 22.68 14.12 0.88
C GLN A 5 21.39 13.31 0.91
N THR A 6 20.30 13.93 1.38
CA THR A 6 18.97 13.30 1.39
C THR A 6 18.45 13.15 -0.04
N ASP A 7 18.61 14.18 -0.87
CA ASP A 7 18.21 14.18 -2.28
C ASP A 7 19.03 13.19 -3.12
N ASP A 8 20.34 13.12 -2.92
CA ASP A 8 21.21 12.15 -3.60
C ASP A 8 20.82 10.70 -3.26
N PHE A 9 20.49 10.44 -1.99
CA PHE A 9 20.01 9.13 -1.56
C PHE A 9 18.65 8.78 -2.17
N LEU A 10 17.72 9.75 -2.24
CA LEU A 10 16.43 9.57 -2.90
C LEU A 10 16.61 9.17 -4.36
N GLY A 11 17.43 9.92 -5.12
CA GLY A 11 17.71 9.62 -6.53
C GLY A 11 18.38 8.26 -6.73
N MET A 12 19.27 7.85 -5.82
CA MET A 12 19.89 6.53 -5.88
C MET A 12 18.87 5.40 -5.68
N THR A 13 17.99 5.51 -4.67
CA THR A 13 16.96 4.48 -4.42
C THR A 13 15.95 4.37 -5.56
N GLU A 14 15.56 5.50 -6.17
CA GLU A 14 14.68 5.54 -7.33
C GLU A 14 15.34 4.90 -8.56
N SER A 15 16.63 5.18 -8.79
CA SER A 15 17.40 4.60 -9.89
C SER A 15 17.56 3.09 -9.74
N TRP A 16 17.86 2.60 -8.53
CA TRP A 16 17.94 1.17 -8.26
C TRP A 16 16.61 0.47 -8.48
N PHE A 17 15.51 1.06 -7.99
CA PHE A 17 14.17 0.50 -8.23
C PHE A 17 13.84 0.45 -9.71
N SER A 18 14.06 1.55 -10.43
CA SER A 18 13.80 1.66 -11.88
C SER A 18 14.68 0.74 -12.73
N SER A 19 15.82 0.29 -12.20
CA SER A 19 16.72 -0.65 -12.87
C SER A 19 16.24 -2.11 -12.79
N VAL A 20 15.26 -2.43 -11.94
CA VAL A 20 14.70 -3.80 -11.83
C VAL A 20 13.97 -4.19 -13.11
N SER A 21 13.11 -3.30 -13.62
CA SER A 21 12.42 -3.43 -14.90
C SER A 21 11.87 -2.10 -15.39
N ARG A 22 11.48 -2.02 -16.67
CA ARG A 22 10.88 -0.80 -17.27
C ARG A 22 9.63 -0.34 -16.52
N ASP A 23 8.82 -1.28 -16.04
CA ASP A 23 7.56 -1.03 -15.33
C ASP A 23 7.61 -1.69 -13.94
N SER A 24 8.62 -1.32 -13.14
CA SER A 24 8.94 -2.00 -11.87
C SER A 24 7.76 -2.09 -10.89
N LEU A 25 6.93 -1.04 -10.79
CA LEU A 25 5.74 -1.08 -9.95
C LEU A 25 4.72 -2.12 -10.44
N GLU A 26 4.43 -2.14 -11.75
CA GLU A 26 3.48 -3.09 -12.34
C GLU A 26 4.02 -4.53 -12.29
N LEU A 27 5.34 -4.72 -12.39
CA LEU A 27 5.97 -6.01 -12.15
C LEU A 27 5.67 -6.52 -10.75
N PHE A 28 5.94 -5.74 -9.71
CA PHE A 28 5.67 -6.15 -8.33
C PHE A 28 4.17 -6.30 -8.06
N ARG A 29 3.32 -5.50 -8.69
CA ARG A 29 1.86 -5.64 -8.61
C ARG A 29 1.37 -6.93 -9.28
N GLY A 30 1.97 -7.31 -10.41
CA GLY A 30 1.73 -8.59 -11.06
C GLY A 30 2.12 -9.76 -10.16
N ILE A 31 3.29 -9.68 -9.51
CA ILE A 31 3.75 -10.67 -8.53
C ILE A 31 2.77 -10.73 -7.35
N SER A 32 2.28 -9.59 -6.85
CA SER A 32 1.34 -9.56 -5.72
C SER A 32 -0.01 -10.19 -6.04
N ASN A 33 -0.40 -10.28 -7.32
CA ASN A 33 -1.67 -10.88 -7.70
C ASN A 33 -1.58 -12.39 -7.99
N GLN A 34 -0.39 -12.99 -7.88
CA GLN A 34 -0.25 -14.43 -8.08
C GLN A 34 -0.77 -15.22 -6.87
N PRO A 35 -1.32 -16.43 -7.07
CA PRO A 35 -1.89 -17.26 -6.00
C PRO A 35 -0.79 -17.97 -5.17
N PHE A 36 0.31 -17.27 -4.88
CA PHE A 36 1.44 -17.77 -4.11
C PHE A 36 1.67 -16.83 -2.92
N PRO A 37 1.26 -17.22 -1.69
CA PRO A 37 1.29 -16.33 -0.52
C PRO A 37 2.66 -15.72 -0.24
N GLU A 38 3.73 -16.48 -0.47
CA GLU A 38 5.12 -16.03 -0.28
C GLU A 38 5.49 -14.89 -1.25
N LEU A 39 5.15 -15.04 -2.53
CA LEU A 39 5.40 -14.02 -3.55
C LEU A 39 4.52 -12.79 -3.33
N HIS A 40 3.25 -13.00 -2.97
CA HIS A 40 2.34 -11.93 -2.59
C HIS A 40 2.91 -11.08 -1.45
N CYS A 41 3.28 -11.73 -0.35
CA CYS A 41 3.86 -11.05 0.81
C CYS A 41 5.22 -10.41 0.49
N ALA A 42 6.05 -11.03 -0.35
CA ALA A 42 7.33 -10.47 -0.77
C ALA A 42 7.14 -9.18 -1.58
N ALA A 43 6.18 -9.14 -2.51
CA ALA A 43 5.85 -7.94 -3.26
C ALA A 43 5.35 -6.82 -2.35
N LEU A 44 4.47 -7.12 -1.39
CA LEU A 44 4.03 -6.14 -0.38
C LEU A 44 5.21 -5.57 0.42
N LYS A 45 6.18 -6.41 0.81
CA LYS A 45 7.39 -5.95 1.51
C LYS A 45 8.25 -5.00 0.68
N VAL A 46 8.34 -5.22 -0.63
CA VAL A 46 9.03 -4.29 -1.53
C VAL A 46 8.34 -2.94 -1.54
N PHE A 47 7.01 -2.90 -1.67
CA PHE A 47 6.26 -1.65 -1.57
C PHE A 47 6.47 -0.97 -0.21
N THR A 48 6.45 -1.73 0.89
CA THR A 48 6.68 -1.19 2.24
C THR A 48 8.06 -0.54 2.37
N ALA A 49 9.10 -1.16 1.81
CA ALA A 49 10.47 -0.66 1.88
C ALA A 49 10.64 0.72 1.21
N ILE A 50 9.85 1.01 0.16
CA ILE A 50 9.89 2.27 -0.57
C ILE A 50 8.77 3.24 -0.18
N ALA A 51 7.78 2.80 0.61
CA ALA A 51 6.56 3.56 0.91
C ALA A 51 6.79 4.93 1.57
N ASN A 52 7.91 5.11 2.27
CA ASN A 52 8.25 6.40 2.89
C ASN A 52 8.98 7.37 1.95
N GLN A 53 9.28 6.95 0.71
CA GLN A 53 9.99 7.77 -0.27
C GLN A 53 9.01 8.59 -1.13
N PRO A 54 9.21 9.91 -1.29
CA PRO A 54 8.31 10.75 -2.08
C PRO A 54 8.18 10.32 -3.55
N TRP A 55 9.27 9.86 -4.17
CA TRP A 55 9.25 9.35 -5.55
C TRP A 55 8.35 8.11 -5.67
N ALA A 56 8.44 7.19 -4.72
CA ALA A 56 7.66 5.96 -4.70
C ALA A 56 6.19 6.26 -4.43
N GLN A 57 5.89 7.21 -3.55
CA GLN A 57 4.52 7.66 -3.30
C GLN A 57 3.89 8.26 -4.57
N LYS A 58 4.61 9.10 -5.31
CA LYS A 58 4.14 9.63 -6.60
C LYS A 58 3.87 8.50 -7.59
N LEU A 59 4.79 7.55 -7.69
CA LEU A 59 4.65 6.38 -8.57
C LEU A 59 3.42 5.53 -8.19
N MET A 60 3.24 5.24 -6.90
CA MET A 60 2.09 4.51 -6.36
C MET A 60 0.77 5.24 -6.61
N PHE A 61 0.71 6.54 -6.31
CA PHE A 61 -0.49 7.35 -6.48
C PHE A 61 -0.90 7.47 -7.96
N ASN A 62 0.08 7.58 -8.85
CA ASN A 62 -0.18 7.69 -10.29
C ASN A 62 -0.46 6.33 -10.97
N SER A 63 -0.23 5.19 -10.29
CA SER A 63 -0.57 3.87 -10.81
C SER A 63 -2.06 3.58 -10.62
N PRO A 64 -2.82 3.34 -11.71
CA PRO A 64 -4.26 3.12 -11.63
C PRO A 64 -4.64 1.94 -10.73
N GLY A 65 -5.49 2.17 -9.74
CA GLY A 65 -5.98 1.12 -8.85
C GLY A 65 -5.02 0.71 -7.74
N PHE A 66 -3.85 1.33 -7.61
CA PHE A 66 -2.89 0.98 -6.55
C PHE A 66 -3.41 1.36 -5.16
N VAL A 67 -4.01 2.54 -5.02
CA VAL A 67 -4.60 2.98 -3.74
C VAL A 67 -5.75 2.05 -3.34
N GLU A 68 -6.60 1.67 -4.29
CA GLU A 68 -7.67 0.70 -4.10
C GLU A 68 -7.12 -0.65 -3.65
N PHE A 69 -6.07 -1.15 -4.33
CA PHE A 69 -5.39 -2.40 -3.97
C PHE A 69 -4.85 -2.40 -2.54
N VAL A 70 -4.22 -1.30 -2.11
CA VAL A 70 -3.69 -1.16 -0.74
C VAL A 70 -4.82 -1.08 0.29
N MET A 71 -5.91 -0.39 -0.04
CA MET A 71 -7.03 -0.17 0.88
C MET A 71 -8.01 -1.35 0.95
N ASP A 72 -8.00 -2.26 -0.02
CA ASP A 72 -8.89 -3.40 -0.07
C ASP A 72 -8.46 -4.50 0.92
N ARG A 73 -9.26 -4.64 1.97
CA ARG A 73 -9.12 -5.65 3.02
C ARG A 73 -9.66 -7.02 2.63
N SER A 74 -10.47 -7.11 1.58
CA SER A 74 -11.19 -8.34 1.22
C SER A 74 -10.31 -9.40 0.55
N VAL A 75 -9.18 -8.97 -0.01
CA VAL A 75 -8.25 -9.81 -0.77
C VAL A 75 -7.33 -10.64 0.14
N GLU A 76 -7.09 -10.18 1.37
CA GLU A 76 -6.16 -10.85 2.29
C GLU A 76 -6.88 -11.91 3.13
N HIS A 77 -6.49 -13.18 2.95
CA HIS A 77 -7.16 -14.30 3.60
C HIS A 77 -6.39 -14.86 4.80
N ASP A 78 -5.05 -14.83 4.76
CA ASP A 78 -4.20 -15.36 5.83
C ASP A 78 -3.59 -14.27 6.71
N LYS A 79 -3.05 -14.68 7.87
CA LYS A 79 -2.45 -13.77 8.85
C LYS A 79 -1.24 -13.03 8.27
N THR A 80 -0.39 -13.74 7.54
CA THR A 80 0.89 -13.20 7.03
C THR A 80 0.64 -12.12 6.00
N SER A 81 -0.33 -12.33 5.11
CA SER A 81 -0.68 -11.38 4.06
C SER A 81 -1.37 -10.13 4.63
N LYS A 82 -2.26 -10.31 5.62
CA LYS A 82 -2.86 -9.20 6.40
C LYS A 82 -1.81 -8.37 7.12
N ASP A 83 -0.85 -9.02 7.78
CA ASP A 83 0.23 -8.35 8.50
C ASP A 83 1.14 -7.58 7.52
N ALA A 84 1.48 -8.17 6.37
CA ALA A 84 2.29 -7.52 5.33
C ALA A 84 1.59 -6.28 4.74
N LYS A 85 0.30 -6.38 4.40
CA LYS A 85 -0.47 -5.25 3.87
C LYS A 85 -0.64 -4.15 4.91
N TYR A 86 -0.86 -4.52 6.17
CA TYR A 86 -0.94 -3.54 7.26
C TYR A 86 0.37 -2.78 7.46
N GLU A 87 1.53 -3.43 7.37
CA GLU A 87 2.82 -2.73 7.46
C GLU A 87 3.04 -1.77 6.28
N LEU A 88 2.57 -2.11 5.07
CA LEU A 88 2.57 -1.17 3.94
C LEU A 88 1.71 0.07 4.24
N VAL A 89 0.47 -0.14 4.68
CA VAL A 89 -0.44 0.96 5.05
C VAL A 89 0.16 1.82 6.15
N LYS A 90 0.75 1.21 7.17
CA LYS A 90 1.41 1.90 8.29
C LYS A 90 2.61 2.71 7.83
N ALA A 91 3.43 2.19 6.92
CA ALA A 91 4.56 2.91 6.36
C ALA A 91 4.10 4.14 5.58
N LEU A 92 3.06 4.00 4.74
CA LEU A 92 2.45 5.12 4.02
C LEU A 92 1.85 6.15 5.00
N ALA A 93 0.99 5.72 5.92
CA ALA A 93 0.27 6.57 6.87
C ALA A 93 1.19 7.38 7.80
N ASN A 94 2.39 6.88 8.08
CA ASN A 94 3.38 7.55 8.92
C ASN A 94 4.40 8.38 8.14
N SER A 95 4.34 8.36 6.80
CA SER A 95 5.22 9.18 6.00
C SER A 95 4.84 10.66 6.11
N LYS A 96 5.87 11.52 6.14
CA LYS A 96 5.70 12.98 6.22
C LYS A 96 5.13 13.58 4.94
N THR A 97 5.30 12.93 3.80
CA THR A 97 4.92 13.45 2.47
C THR A 97 3.63 12.86 1.91
N VAL A 98 3.08 11.82 2.55
CA VAL A 98 1.91 11.10 1.99
C VAL A 98 0.67 11.99 1.89
N ALA A 99 0.45 12.90 2.85
CA ALA A 99 -0.74 13.75 2.85
C ALA A 99 -0.73 14.75 1.69
N GLU A 100 0.46 15.26 1.34
CA GLU A 100 0.68 16.12 0.19
C GLU A 100 0.51 15.35 -1.13
N ILE A 101 1.07 14.14 -1.22
CA ILE A 101 1.11 13.37 -2.47
C ILE A 101 -0.20 12.63 -2.75
N PHE A 102 -0.77 11.92 -1.76
CA PHE A 102 -2.01 11.14 -1.92
C PHE A 102 -3.27 12.01 -1.74
N GLY A 103 -3.10 13.22 -1.18
CA GLY A 103 -4.18 14.10 -0.78
C GLY A 103 -4.83 13.71 0.56
N ASN A 104 -5.45 14.69 1.22
CA ASN A 104 -6.04 14.53 2.55
C ASN A 104 -7.08 13.41 2.65
N SER A 105 -7.89 13.20 1.60
CA SER A 105 -8.92 12.14 1.60
C SER A 105 -8.29 10.74 1.74
N ASN A 106 -7.28 10.43 0.93
CA ASN A 106 -6.60 9.15 1.00
C ASN A 106 -5.73 9.02 2.25
N TYR A 107 -5.11 10.11 2.71
CA TYR A 107 -4.40 10.12 3.98
C TYR A 107 -5.30 9.74 5.16
N LEU A 108 -6.50 10.32 5.24
CA LEU A 108 -7.46 9.96 6.28
C LEU A 108 -7.89 8.49 6.18
N ARG A 109 -8.10 7.96 4.96
CA ARG A 109 -8.38 6.53 4.75
C ARG A 109 -7.26 5.63 5.27
N LEU A 110 -6.01 5.98 4.99
CA LEU A 110 -4.83 5.26 5.51
C LEU A 110 -4.76 5.32 7.05
N ARG A 111 -5.05 6.48 7.65
CA ARG A 111 -5.12 6.65 9.11
C ARG A 111 -6.23 5.82 9.74
N THR A 112 -7.40 5.78 9.13
CA THR A 112 -8.51 4.93 9.59
C THR A 112 -8.13 3.46 9.52
N TYR A 113 -7.53 3.01 8.41
CA TYR A 113 -7.06 1.63 8.28
C TYR A 113 -6.07 1.28 9.38
N LEU A 114 -5.11 2.17 9.65
CA LEU A 114 -4.12 2.02 10.72
C LEU A 114 -4.79 1.91 12.10
N SER A 115 -5.79 2.75 12.41
CA SER A 115 -6.48 2.71 13.70
C SER A 115 -7.35 1.47 13.90
N GLU A 116 -7.94 0.95 12.82
CA GLU A 116 -8.76 -0.26 12.84
C GLU A 116 -7.92 -1.54 13.00
N GLY A 117 -6.65 -1.52 12.59
CA GLY A 117 -5.75 -2.66 12.68
C GLY A 117 -5.86 -3.66 11.51
N PRO A 118 -4.96 -4.66 11.46
CA PRO A 118 -4.82 -5.60 10.34
C PRO A 118 -6.01 -6.56 10.16
N TYR A 119 -6.75 -6.86 11.24
CA TYR A 119 -7.80 -7.89 11.24
C TYR A 119 -9.22 -7.32 11.24
N TYR A 120 -9.38 -6.01 11.12
CA TYR A 120 -10.70 -5.40 11.06
C TYR A 120 -11.46 -5.85 9.81
N VAL A 121 -12.70 -6.27 10.02
CA VAL A 121 -13.66 -6.63 8.98
C VAL A 121 -14.83 -5.67 9.08
N LYS A 122 -15.15 -5.01 7.96
CA LYS A 122 -16.29 -4.09 7.91
C LYS A 122 -17.58 -4.87 8.18
N PRO A 123 -18.41 -4.47 9.15
CA PRO A 123 -19.70 -5.12 9.37
C PRO A 123 -20.57 -5.02 8.10
N VAL A 124 -21.03 -6.16 7.60
CA VAL A 124 -22.04 -6.19 6.53
C VAL A 124 -23.40 -6.09 7.21
N ALA A 125 -24.13 -5.00 6.97
CA ALA A 125 -25.50 -4.87 7.47
C ALA A 125 -26.39 -5.90 6.76
N THR A 126 -26.70 -7.00 7.44
CA THR A 126 -27.67 -7.99 6.94
C THR A 126 -29.07 -7.44 7.19
N THR A 127 -29.68 -6.84 6.18
CA THR A 127 -31.12 -6.55 6.22
C THR A 127 -31.86 -7.88 6.05
N ALA A 128 -32.35 -8.44 7.15
CA ALA A 128 -33.32 -9.53 7.11
C ALA A 128 -34.64 -8.97 6.56
N VAL A 129 -35.06 -9.42 5.37
CA VAL A 129 -36.44 -9.20 4.91
C VAL A 129 -37.27 -10.28 5.57
N GLU A 130 -37.88 -9.94 6.70
CA GLU A 130 -38.91 -10.77 7.31
C GLU A 130 -40.16 -10.63 6.42
N GLY A 131 -40.34 -11.60 5.51
CA GLY A 131 -41.55 -11.73 4.74
C GLY A 131 -42.70 -12.09 5.68
N ALA A 132 -43.55 -11.11 5.95
CA ALA A 132 -44.92 -11.38 6.36
C ALA A 132 -45.65 -11.94 5.14
N ASP A 133 -46.03 -13.22 5.21
CA ASP A 133 -47.36 -13.76 4.89
C ASP A 133 -47.38 -15.30 5.05
#